data_AF-S4P9W3-F1
#
_entry.id   AF-S4P9W3-F1
#
_cell.length_a   1.000
_cell.length_b   1.000
_cell.length_c   1.000
_cell.angle_alpha   90.00
_cell.angle_beta   90.00
_cell.angle_gamma   90.00
#
_symmetry.space_group_name_H-M   'P 1'
#
loop_
_entity.id
_entity.type
_entity.pdbx_description
1 polymer ?
#
loop_
_entity_poly.entity_id
_entity_poly.type
_entity_poly.pdbx_seq_one_letter_code
_entity_poly.pdbx_strand_id
1 'polypeptide(L)'
;MPEVLLATYMDKEAFDEIFIPLLMGIREEMRRCVSQLVGRGHGAALRALRSLCELRAGPRHSTRPVCALIARLPSLCPPALTTAPGREIARVSFLGPFFAISLFAEENPRLAERMFGVGTDQSLVFSLQREVEASRSTLHVICHNILLCPEAREPFLNYFANVLQRNERRAQLQTDERSLAGDGFMLNVCSVLQLLSVRIKLERVYPLYTFQPDTWISVRDETRLYFTAQEAQDWLDGLNNDPAHKWPEAKFQTLCWFLTLHMHHVALIPALHTHQRRLRAFRDLQKVIEELVVAEPQWRNTYSANRNKELLRRWRKQIKRLHRSKQCAEAALLDLDLMRRGVQFYSSVCAMLVKQLKAAAEPTTSQSSTAHAFRATPEWYVEDIAEFMLFAVQYVPHTVANYIEDPIVTWLLSAICNSHLIKNPYLVAKIVEVLFVINLSLPMKIKNVYEKFMDHTMSQTALPSALMKFYTDIETTGQSTEFY
;
A
#
# COMPACT_ATOMS: atom_id res chain seq x y z
N MET A 1 29.70 6.09 22.90
CA MET A 1 28.25 6.39 22.78
C MET A 1 27.41 5.76 23.90
N PRO A 2 27.47 4.44 24.18
CA PRO A 2 26.70 3.85 25.28
C PRO A 2 27.04 4.45 26.65
N GLU A 3 28.33 4.70 26.90
CA GLU A 3 28.80 5.35 28.13
C GLU A 3 28.29 6.78 28.27
N VAL A 4 28.34 7.56 27.18
CA VAL A 4 27.80 8.94 27.13
C VAL A 4 26.30 8.95 27.42
N LEU A 5 25.54 8.02 26.83
CA LEU A 5 24.11 7.84 27.13
C LEU A 5 23.89 7.58 28.62
N LEU A 6 24.63 6.65 29.21
CA LEU A 6 24.47 6.28 30.63
C LEU A 6 24.85 7.43 31.57
N ALA A 7 25.79 8.28 31.17
CA ALA A 7 26.19 9.46 31.93
C ALA A 7 25.14 10.58 31.88
N THR A 8 24.42 10.74 30.76
CA THR A 8 23.56 11.91 30.55
C THR A 8 22.05 11.62 30.57
N TYR A 9 21.58 10.37 30.45
CA TYR A 9 20.13 10.10 30.29
C TYR A 9 19.23 10.56 31.44
N MET A 10 19.78 10.86 32.63
CA MET A 10 19.04 11.41 33.77
C MET A 10 18.99 12.94 33.76
N ASP A 11 19.98 13.58 33.13
CA ASP A 11 20.05 15.03 32.93
C ASP A 11 19.50 15.36 31.54
N LYS A 12 18.25 15.81 31.51
CA LYS A 12 17.54 16.06 30.25
C LYS A 12 18.22 17.14 29.40
N GLU A 13 18.78 18.18 30.01
CA GLU A 13 19.41 19.28 29.28
C GLU A 13 20.72 18.80 28.63
N ALA A 14 21.61 18.19 29.41
CA ALA A 14 22.86 17.63 28.90
C ALA A 14 22.61 16.51 27.85
N PHE A 15 21.57 15.70 28.04
CA PHE A 15 21.18 14.68 27.07
C PHE A 15 20.71 15.29 25.75
N ASP A 16 19.81 16.28 25.81
CA ASP A 16 19.23 16.93 24.62
C ASP A 16 20.31 17.70 23.86
N GLU A 17 21.25 18.38 24.54
CA GLU A 17 22.40 19.09 23.92
C GLU A 17 23.30 18.19 23.07
N ILE A 18 23.46 16.91 23.46
CA ILE A 18 24.32 15.96 22.76
C ILE A 18 23.53 15.22 21.66
N PHE A 19 22.36 14.68 22.00
CA PHE A 19 21.67 13.75 21.13
C PHE A 19 20.77 14.42 20.08
N ILE A 20 20.28 15.64 20.31
CA ILE A 20 19.51 16.36 19.28
C ILE A 20 20.41 16.69 18.07
N PRO A 21 21.58 17.34 18.21
CA PRO A 21 22.45 17.62 17.07
C PRO A 21 22.92 16.35 16.37
N LEU A 22 23.19 15.27 17.12
CA LEU A 22 23.56 13.98 16.54
C LEU A 22 22.44 13.39 15.66
N LEU A 23 21.20 13.36 16.17
CA LEU A 23 20.04 12.86 15.41
C LEU A 23 19.78 13.72 14.17
N MET A 24 19.85 15.05 14.30
CA MET A 24 19.69 15.98 13.18
C MET A 24 20.81 15.81 12.14
N GLY A 25 22.05 15.60 12.58
CA GLY A 25 23.19 15.33 11.71
C GLY A 25 23.04 14.03 10.92
N ILE A 26 22.59 12.94 11.56
CA ILE A 26 22.33 11.65 10.88
C ILE A 26 21.19 11.81 9.87
N ARG A 27 20.12 12.53 10.23
CA ARG A 27 19.03 12.83 9.30
C ARG A 27 19.52 13.62 8.08
N GLU A 28 20.36 14.62 8.31
CA GLU A 28 20.92 15.45 7.24
C GLU A 28 21.84 14.64 6.31
N GLU A 29 22.65 13.76 6.88
CA GLU A 29 23.48 12.83 6.10
C GLU A 29 22.60 11.89 5.26
N MET A 30 21.55 11.32 5.84
CA MET A 30 20.59 10.50 5.10
C MET A 30 19.95 11.30 3.95
N ARG A 31 19.54 12.55 4.20
CA ARG A 31 18.97 13.44 3.17
C ARG A 31 19.94 13.69 2.01
N ARG A 32 21.24 13.85 2.30
CA ARG A 32 22.29 14.03 1.29
C ARG A 32 22.55 12.76 0.48
N CYS A 33 22.58 11.59 1.13
CA CYS A 33 22.82 10.30 0.46
C CYS A 33 21.64 9.84 -0.41
N VAL A 34 20.40 10.15 -0.01
CA VAL A 34 19.20 9.80 -0.78
C VAL A 34 18.92 10.83 -1.88
N SER A 35 19.48 12.05 -1.76
CA SER A 35 19.47 13.02 -2.83
C SER A 35 20.23 12.50 -4.06
N GLN A 36 19.77 12.90 -5.24
CA GLN A 36 20.10 12.37 -6.58
C GLN A 36 21.60 12.36 -6.96
N LEU A 37 22.50 12.80 -6.09
CA LEU A 37 23.90 13.10 -6.40
C LEU A 37 24.91 12.03 -5.92
N VAL A 38 24.63 11.27 -4.86
CA VAL A 38 25.64 10.39 -4.22
C VAL A 38 25.02 9.06 -3.79
N GLY A 39 24.84 8.13 -4.72
CA GLY A 39 24.29 6.79 -4.45
C GLY A 39 25.22 5.86 -3.64
N ARG A 40 25.92 6.39 -2.62
CA ARG A 40 26.74 5.65 -1.66
C ARG A 40 26.59 6.31 -0.28
N GLY A 41 26.41 5.51 0.77
CA GLY A 41 26.45 6.00 2.16
C GLY A 41 25.14 5.99 2.95
N HIS A 42 23.97 5.83 2.30
CA HIS A 42 22.68 5.76 3.02
C HIS A 42 22.64 4.62 4.05
N GLY A 43 23.32 3.50 3.77
CA GLY A 43 23.48 2.39 4.72
C GLY A 43 24.26 2.75 5.99
N ALA A 44 25.12 3.77 5.99
CA ALA A 44 25.81 4.23 7.21
C ALA A 44 24.85 5.03 8.10
N ALA A 45 24.11 5.98 7.54
CA ALA A 45 23.12 6.76 8.27
C ALA A 45 21.99 5.88 8.86
N LEU A 46 21.48 4.92 8.08
CA LEU A 46 20.50 3.93 8.56
C LEU A 46 21.04 3.08 9.71
N ARG A 47 22.27 2.56 9.59
CA ARG A 47 22.90 1.78 10.66
C ARG A 47 23.13 2.63 11.90
N ALA A 48 23.56 3.88 11.75
CA ALA A 48 23.75 4.79 12.87
C ALA A 48 22.43 5.04 13.62
N LEU A 49 21.34 5.38 12.92
CA LEU A 49 20.03 5.57 13.54
C LEU A 49 19.53 4.29 14.20
N ARG A 50 19.70 3.13 13.54
CA ARG A 50 19.37 1.82 14.12
C ARG A 50 20.11 1.60 15.43
N SER A 51 21.43 1.75 15.44
CA SER A 51 22.24 1.55 16.65
C SER A 51 21.82 2.48 17.78
N LEU A 52 21.49 3.75 17.48
CA LEU A 52 21.00 4.69 18.49
C LEU A 52 19.63 4.29 19.07
N CYS A 53 18.71 3.78 18.25
CA CYS A 53 17.39 3.32 18.70
C CYS A 53 17.46 1.99 19.51
N GLU A 54 18.53 1.21 19.33
CA GLU A 54 18.79 -0.01 20.09
C GLU A 54 19.36 0.28 21.49
N LEU A 55 19.91 1.48 21.73
CA LEU A 55 20.47 1.83 23.02
C LEU A 55 19.40 1.84 24.13
N ARG A 56 19.77 1.31 25.29
CA ARG A 56 18.91 1.21 26.47
C ARG A 56 19.61 1.76 27.70
N ALA A 57 18.83 2.32 28.61
CA ALA A 57 19.32 2.85 29.88
C ALA A 57 18.39 2.46 31.04
N GLY A 58 18.70 2.97 32.23
CA GLY A 58 17.93 2.74 33.45
C GLY A 58 18.03 1.32 34.02
N PRO A 59 17.38 1.09 35.18
CA PRO A 59 17.36 -0.23 35.81
C PRO A 59 16.84 -1.30 34.85
N ARG A 60 17.57 -2.41 34.73
CA ARG A 60 17.25 -3.55 33.85
C ARG A 60 17.10 -3.19 32.37
N HIS A 61 17.74 -2.11 31.90
CA HIS A 61 17.65 -1.65 30.50
C HIS A 61 16.20 -1.40 30.03
N SER A 62 15.36 -0.92 30.94
CA SER A 62 13.93 -0.71 30.70
C SER A 62 13.63 0.56 29.91
N THR A 63 14.52 1.55 29.91
CA THR A 63 14.29 2.83 29.24
C THR A 63 14.97 2.87 27.87
N ARG A 64 14.38 3.66 26.96
CA ARG A 64 14.88 3.88 25.59
C ARG A 64 14.99 5.39 25.33
N PRO A 65 15.99 6.08 25.91
CA PRO A 65 16.02 7.54 25.94
C PRO A 65 16.06 8.18 24.55
N VAL A 66 16.79 7.58 23.61
CA VAL A 66 16.84 8.07 22.22
C VAL A 66 15.48 7.95 21.53
N CYS A 67 14.76 6.84 21.74
CA CYS A 67 13.43 6.66 21.14
C CYS A 67 12.43 7.68 21.71
N ALA A 68 12.48 7.91 23.03
CA ALA A 68 11.69 8.95 23.68
C ALA A 68 12.04 10.34 23.16
N LEU A 69 13.32 10.64 22.94
CA LEU A 69 13.76 11.90 22.35
C LEU A 69 13.20 12.08 20.93
N ILE A 70 13.31 11.07 20.06
CA ILE A 70 12.77 11.12 18.70
C ILE A 70 11.28 11.45 18.72
N ALA A 71 10.53 10.88 19.66
CA ALA A 71 9.09 11.14 19.81
C ALA A 71 8.76 12.59 20.18
N ARG A 72 9.66 13.27 20.91
CA ARG A 72 9.50 14.66 21.36
C ARG A 72 10.04 15.68 20.35
N LEU A 73 10.77 15.24 19.33
CA LEU A 73 11.32 16.16 18.33
C LEU A 73 10.18 16.86 17.58
N PRO A 74 10.17 18.21 17.49
CA PRO A 74 9.19 18.93 16.66
C PRO A 74 9.25 18.51 15.19
N SER A 75 10.41 18.03 14.73
CA SER A 75 10.61 17.53 13.38
C SER A 75 10.06 16.13 13.14
N LEU A 76 9.59 15.38 14.15
CA LEU A 76 9.00 14.05 13.93
C LEU A 76 7.82 14.14 12.95
N CYS A 77 6.86 15.00 13.26
CA CYS A 77 5.66 15.22 12.46
C CYS A 77 5.35 16.72 12.39
N PRO A 78 6.10 17.50 11.58
CA PRO A 78 5.92 18.94 11.50
C PRO A 78 4.51 19.29 10.96
N PRO A 79 3.91 20.42 11.40
CA PRO A 79 2.65 20.90 10.83
C PRO A 79 2.82 21.19 9.34
N ALA A 80 1.74 21.04 8.56
CA ALA A 80 1.78 21.36 7.14
C ALA A 80 1.84 22.89 6.96
N LEU A 81 2.79 23.35 6.15
CA LEU A 81 3.00 24.77 5.86
C LEU A 81 2.61 25.14 4.43
N THR A 82 2.53 24.16 3.53
CA THR A 82 2.31 24.37 2.10
C THR A 82 1.02 23.72 1.60
N THR A 83 0.64 24.00 0.35
CA THR A 83 -0.44 23.30 -0.36
C THR A 83 -0.07 21.87 -0.78
N ALA A 84 1.15 21.42 -0.46
CA ALA A 84 1.68 20.10 -0.80
C ALA A 84 2.00 19.26 0.45
N PRO A 85 1.01 19.03 1.34
CA PRO A 85 1.25 18.44 2.67
C PRO A 85 1.85 17.03 2.60
N GLY A 86 1.48 16.23 1.59
CA GLY A 86 2.00 14.88 1.40
C GLY A 86 3.48 14.89 0.99
N ARG A 87 3.86 15.78 0.08
CA ARG A 87 5.27 15.97 -0.31
C ARG A 87 6.11 16.55 0.83
N GLU A 88 5.52 17.46 1.60
CA GLU A 88 6.16 18.13 2.72
C GLU A 88 6.53 17.14 3.82
N ILE A 89 5.58 16.30 4.27
CA ILE A 89 5.86 15.30 5.32
C ILE A 89 6.95 14.31 4.89
N ALA A 90 6.98 13.90 3.62
CA ALA A 90 8.03 13.01 3.11
C ALA A 90 9.44 13.63 3.09
N ARG A 91 9.55 14.97 3.01
CA ARG A 91 10.83 15.68 2.92
C ARG A 91 11.32 16.28 4.23
N VAL A 92 10.39 16.82 5.02
CA VAL A 92 10.71 17.68 6.17
C VAL A 92 10.63 16.91 7.49
N SER A 93 9.83 15.84 7.56
CA SER A 93 9.78 15.02 8.78
C SER A 93 11.15 14.39 9.13
N PHE A 94 11.26 13.93 10.37
CA PHE A 94 12.49 13.32 10.88
C PHE A 94 12.82 12.05 10.10
N LEU A 95 11.82 11.19 9.88
CA LEU A 95 11.97 9.92 9.18
C LEU A 95 11.83 10.02 7.66
N GLY A 96 11.35 11.15 7.13
CA GLY A 96 11.18 11.40 5.71
C GLY A 96 12.36 10.93 4.84
N PRO A 97 13.57 11.46 5.07
CA PRO A 97 14.76 11.06 4.33
C PRO A 97 15.09 9.56 4.41
N PHE A 98 14.80 8.91 5.55
CA PHE A 98 15.11 7.49 5.75
C PHE A 98 14.18 6.58 4.93
N PHE A 99 12.93 6.99 4.74
CA PHE A 99 11.97 6.30 3.89
C PHE A 99 12.10 6.65 2.39
N ALA A 100 12.88 7.68 2.02
CA ALA A 100 12.93 8.19 0.65
C ALA A 100 13.79 7.38 -0.34
N ILE A 101 14.35 6.23 0.07
CA ILE A 101 15.12 5.36 -0.84
C ILE A 101 14.21 4.83 -1.95
N SER A 102 14.55 5.07 -3.21
CA SER A 102 13.64 4.82 -4.34
C SER A 102 14.35 4.33 -5.59
N LEU A 103 13.71 3.36 -6.27
CA LEU A 103 14.10 2.84 -7.58
C LEU A 103 13.28 3.46 -8.74
N PHE A 104 12.30 4.32 -8.45
CA PHE A 104 11.46 4.96 -9.46
C PHE A 104 12.26 5.99 -10.27
N ALA A 105 12.06 6.00 -11.59
CA ALA A 105 12.81 6.87 -12.49
C ALA A 105 12.48 8.36 -12.29
N GLU A 106 11.24 8.65 -11.89
CA GLU A 106 10.74 10.00 -11.62
C GLU A 106 11.41 10.63 -10.38
N GLU A 107 11.79 9.80 -9.42
CA GLU A 107 12.43 10.21 -8.17
C GLU A 107 13.96 10.17 -8.29
N ASN A 108 14.50 9.18 -9.01
CA ASN A 108 15.92 8.95 -9.20
C ASN A 108 16.30 8.73 -10.68
N PRO A 109 16.32 9.80 -11.51
CA PRO A 109 16.55 9.69 -12.95
C PRO A 109 17.95 9.17 -13.30
N ARG A 110 18.96 9.47 -12.47
CA ARG A 110 20.34 9.00 -12.69
C ARG A 110 20.49 7.51 -12.46
N LEU A 111 19.78 6.95 -11.47
CA LEU A 111 19.71 5.50 -11.28
C LEU A 111 19.07 4.84 -12.51
N ALA A 112 17.98 5.41 -13.04
CA ALA A 112 17.34 4.90 -14.24
C ALA A 112 18.27 4.91 -15.47
N GLU A 113 19.10 5.95 -15.62
CA GLU A 113 20.12 6.02 -16.68
C GLU A 113 21.20 4.96 -16.51
N ARG A 114 21.65 4.70 -15.27
CA ARG A 114 22.64 3.64 -14.99
C ARG A 114 22.08 2.25 -15.23
N MET A 115 20.85 1.98 -14.80
CA MET A 115 20.22 0.66 -14.94
C MET A 115 19.94 0.28 -16.39
N PHE A 116 19.59 1.25 -17.23
CA PHE A 116 19.09 1.00 -18.59
C PHE A 116 19.88 1.71 -19.69
N GLY A 117 21.14 2.06 -19.40
CA GLY A 117 22.04 2.69 -20.36
C GLY A 117 22.52 1.73 -21.47
N VAL A 118 22.66 0.43 -21.15
CA VAL A 118 23.27 -0.58 -22.06
C VAL A 118 22.38 -1.83 -22.26
N GLY A 119 21.25 -1.93 -21.55
CA GLY A 119 20.36 -3.09 -21.55
C GLY A 119 19.88 -3.40 -20.12
N THR A 120 18.92 -4.30 -19.99
CA THR A 120 18.38 -4.69 -18.66
C THR A 120 19.18 -5.85 -18.09
N ASP A 121 20.02 -5.54 -17.11
CA ASP A 121 20.72 -6.57 -16.34
C ASP A 121 19.83 -7.04 -15.18
N GLN A 122 19.28 -8.25 -15.30
CA GLN A 122 18.44 -8.86 -14.27
C GLN A 122 19.18 -9.04 -12.94
N SER A 123 20.51 -9.24 -12.98
CA SER A 123 21.32 -9.36 -11.76
C SER A 123 21.43 -8.04 -11.00
N LEU A 124 21.48 -6.92 -11.72
CA LEU A 124 21.46 -5.57 -11.15
C LEU A 124 20.10 -5.26 -10.53
N VAL A 125 19.00 -5.58 -11.23
CA VAL A 125 17.63 -5.42 -10.69
C VAL A 125 17.47 -6.18 -9.37
N PHE A 126 17.87 -7.45 -9.35
CA PHE A 126 17.82 -8.27 -8.15
C PHE A 126 18.67 -7.69 -7.01
N SER A 127 19.88 -7.20 -7.32
CA SER A 127 20.77 -6.60 -6.32
C SER A 127 20.16 -5.33 -5.70
N LEU A 128 19.54 -4.49 -6.51
CA LEU A 128 18.88 -3.26 -6.04
C LEU A 128 17.61 -3.55 -5.23
N GLN A 129 16.82 -4.55 -5.62
CA GLN A 129 15.68 -5.04 -4.84
C GLN A 129 16.14 -5.49 -3.44
N ARG A 130 17.22 -6.27 -3.37
CA ARG A 130 17.80 -6.70 -2.09
C ARG A 130 18.31 -5.53 -1.24
N GLU A 131 18.87 -4.50 -1.85
CA GLU A 131 19.33 -3.30 -1.14
C GLU A 131 18.16 -2.50 -0.53
N VAL A 132 17.08 -2.33 -1.30
CA VAL A 132 15.85 -1.70 -0.81
C VAL A 132 15.20 -2.53 0.30
N GLU A 133 15.13 -3.85 0.14
CA GLU A 133 14.57 -4.73 1.18
C GLU A 133 15.42 -4.77 2.45
N ALA A 134 16.75 -4.73 2.34
CA ALA A 134 17.64 -4.59 3.49
C ALA A 134 17.42 -3.25 4.22
N SER A 135 17.15 -2.19 3.46
CA SER A 135 16.81 -0.87 4.01
C SER A 135 15.46 -0.91 4.73
N ARG A 136 14.42 -1.49 4.12
CA ARG A 136 13.09 -1.72 4.74
C ARG A 136 13.19 -2.53 6.02
N SER A 137 14.00 -3.60 6.03
CA SER A 137 14.27 -4.42 7.21
C SER A 137 14.92 -3.62 8.34
N THR A 138 15.89 -2.76 8.00
CA THR A 138 16.55 -1.88 8.97
C THR A 138 15.59 -0.82 9.53
N LEU A 139 14.77 -0.22 8.66
CA LEU A 139 13.71 0.73 9.05
C LEU A 139 12.67 0.08 9.96
N HIS A 140 12.29 -1.17 9.69
CA HIS A 140 11.41 -1.94 10.56
C HIS A 140 12.03 -2.09 11.96
N VAL A 141 13.32 -2.43 12.08
CA VAL A 141 13.99 -2.52 13.39
C VAL A 141 14.01 -1.17 14.11
N ILE A 142 14.25 -0.07 13.40
CA ILE A 142 14.18 1.29 13.96
C ILE A 142 12.77 1.57 14.50
N CYS A 143 11.75 1.43 13.65
CA CYS A 143 10.36 1.71 13.99
C CYS A 143 9.87 0.82 15.14
N HIS A 144 10.21 -0.47 15.12
CA HIS A 144 9.87 -1.40 16.18
C HIS A 144 10.50 -0.99 17.53
N ASN A 145 11.78 -0.60 17.54
CA ASN A 145 12.41 -0.12 18.77
C ASN A 145 11.77 1.16 19.32
N ILE A 146 11.33 2.07 18.44
CA ILE A 146 10.59 3.28 18.84
C ILE A 146 9.23 2.89 19.44
N LEU A 147 8.47 2.00 18.79
CA LEU A 147 7.15 1.55 19.27
C LEU A 147 7.18 0.73 20.59
N LEU A 148 8.33 0.13 20.91
CA LEU A 148 8.57 -0.51 22.20
C LEU A 148 8.73 0.51 23.34
N CYS A 149 9.06 1.76 23.05
CA CYS A 149 9.09 2.84 24.03
C CYS A 149 7.66 3.35 24.30
N PRO A 150 7.13 3.26 25.53
CA PRO A 150 5.75 3.66 25.84
C PRO A 150 5.45 5.12 25.48
N GLU A 151 6.35 6.05 25.85
CA GLU A 151 6.22 7.49 25.58
C GLU A 151 6.24 7.83 24.08
N ALA A 152 6.90 6.99 23.28
CA ALA A 152 7.03 7.21 21.85
C ALA A 152 5.92 6.56 21.02
N ARG A 153 5.20 5.58 21.58
CA ARG A 153 4.29 4.72 20.80
C ARG A 153 3.19 5.52 20.13
N GLU A 154 2.45 6.32 20.90
CA GLU A 154 1.33 7.10 20.36
C GLU A 154 1.79 8.21 19.40
N PRO A 155 2.77 9.07 19.73
CA PRO A 155 3.30 10.06 18.77
C PRO A 155 3.78 9.43 17.46
N PHE A 156 4.40 8.26 17.54
CA PHE A 156 4.95 7.57 16.38
C PHE A 156 3.87 6.93 15.51
N LEU A 157 2.83 6.36 16.12
CA LEU A 157 1.66 5.88 15.38
C LEU A 157 0.89 7.05 14.74
N ASN A 158 0.76 8.17 15.45
CA ASN A 158 0.17 9.40 14.92
C ASN A 158 0.97 9.96 13.72
N TYR A 159 2.30 9.80 13.70
CA TYR A 159 3.10 10.11 12.52
C TYR A 159 2.66 9.28 11.29
N PHE A 160 2.45 7.96 11.43
CA PHE A 160 1.93 7.15 10.32
C PHE A 160 0.51 7.56 9.89
N ALA A 161 -0.36 7.90 10.84
CA ALA A 161 -1.69 8.43 10.54
C ALA A 161 -1.61 9.76 9.75
N ASN A 162 -0.72 10.67 10.14
CA ASN A 162 -0.48 11.92 9.43
C ASN A 162 0.08 11.69 8.02
N VAL A 163 0.97 10.70 7.84
CA VAL A 163 1.46 10.31 6.51
C VAL A 163 0.29 9.85 5.62
N LEU A 164 -0.65 9.08 6.16
CA LEU A 164 -1.85 8.63 5.44
C LEU A 164 -2.76 9.80 5.07
N GLN A 165 -3.21 10.58 6.06
CA GLN A 165 -4.14 11.69 5.85
C GLN A 165 -3.62 12.70 4.83
N ARG A 166 -2.35 13.09 4.92
CA ARG A 166 -1.73 14.06 3.99
C ARG A 166 -1.55 13.52 2.57
N ASN A 167 -1.75 12.23 2.37
CA ASN A 167 -1.61 11.55 1.08
C ASN A 167 -2.88 10.82 0.62
N GLU A 168 -4.02 10.98 1.31
CA GLU A 168 -5.30 10.30 1.01
C GLU A 168 -5.70 10.46 -0.47
N ARG A 169 -5.42 11.64 -1.04
CA ARG A 169 -5.74 11.95 -2.44
C ARG A 169 -5.02 11.03 -3.42
N ARG A 170 -3.96 10.31 -3.04
CA ARG A 170 -3.30 9.31 -3.91
C ARG A 170 -4.26 8.23 -4.41
N ALA A 171 -5.34 7.93 -3.67
CA ALA A 171 -6.37 6.98 -4.07
C ALA A 171 -7.33 7.52 -5.15
N GLN A 172 -7.35 8.84 -5.41
CA GLN A 172 -8.24 9.45 -6.40
C GLN A 172 -7.78 9.18 -7.84
N LEU A 173 -8.73 9.16 -8.78
CA LEU A 173 -8.45 8.93 -10.20
C LEU A 173 -7.54 9.99 -10.82
N GLN A 174 -7.76 11.27 -10.48
CA GLN A 174 -6.98 12.41 -10.93
C GLN A 174 -6.33 13.09 -9.74
N THR A 175 -5.00 13.15 -9.75
CA THR A 175 -4.23 13.68 -8.62
C THR A 175 -3.18 14.66 -9.11
N ASP A 176 -2.94 15.70 -8.32
CA ASP A 176 -1.75 16.51 -8.49
C ASP A 176 -0.57 15.83 -7.77
N GLU A 177 0.20 15.05 -8.51
CA GLU A 177 1.42 14.38 -8.04
C GLU A 177 2.43 15.35 -7.38
N ARG A 178 2.34 16.66 -7.68
CA ARG A 178 3.23 17.67 -7.09
C ARG A 178 2.92 17.95 -5.63
N SER A 179 1.68 17.70 -5.20
CA SER A 179 1.23 17.90 -3.82
C SER A 179 1.49 16.70 -2.91
N LEU A 180 1.78 15.53 -3.51
CA LEU A 180 1.81 14.23 -2.83
C LEU A 180 3.23 13.68 -2.66
N ALA A 181 3.37 12.76 -1.71
CA ALA A 181 4.59 11.98 -1.53
C ALA A 181 4.82 11.04 -2.72
N GLY A 182 6.09 10.77 -3.02
CA GLY A 182 6.48 9.82 -4.08
C GLY A 182 6.21 8.36 -3.71
N ASP A 183 6.10 7.51 -4.73
CA ASP A 183 5.82 6.07 -4.60
C ASP A 183 6.92 5.36 -3.81
N GLY A 184 8.19 5.75 -3.98
CA GLY A 184 9.30 5.14 -3.25
C GLY A 184 9.16 5.31 -1.74
N PHE A 185 8.86 6.53 -1.29
CA PHE A 185 8.59 6.85 0.11
C PHE A 185 7.38 6.06 0.63
N MET A 186 6.25 6.12 -0.07
CA MET A 186 5.00 5.50 0.37
C MET A 186 5.10 3.98 0.46
N LEU A 187 5.74 3.32 -0.51
CA LEU A 187 5.94 1.87 -0.50
C LEU A 187 6.90 1.41 0.61
N ASN A 188 7.91 2.22 0.96
CA ASN A 188 8.79 1.88 2.08
C ASN A 188 8.06 1.96 3.43
N VAL A 189 7.20 2.97 3.61
CA VAL A 189 6.33 3.06 4.80
C VAL A 189 5.35 1.88 4.83
N CYS A 190 4.70 1.57 3.69
CA CYS A 190 3.81 0.41 3.55
C CYS A 190 4.52 -0.90 3.92
N SER A 191 5.73 -1.11 3.43
CA SER A 191 6.53 -2.30 3.73
C SER A 191 6.85 -2.43 5.22
N VAL A 192 7.18 -1.32 5.90
CA VAL A 192 7.43 -1.34 7.35
C VAL A 192 6.14 -1.64 8.13
N LEU A 193 5.01 -1.06 7.75
CA LEU A 193 3.72 -1.36 8.37
C LEU A 193 3.30 -2.82 8.14
N GLN A 194 3.56 -3.38 6.95
CA GLN A 194 3.40 -4.81 6.69
C GLN A 194 4.25 -5.63 7.67
N LEU A 195 5.55 -5.34 7.80
CA LEU A 195 6.46 -6.05 8.70
C LEU A 195 6.01 -5.99 10.17
N LEU A 196 5.55 -4.81 10.63
CA LEU A 196 5.01 -4.64 11.98
C LEU A 196 3.72 -5.46 12.19
N SER A 197 2.93 -5.66 11.14
CA SER A 197 1.66 -6.40 11.20
C SER A 197 1.81 -7.92 11.15
N VAL A 198 2.95 -8.48 10.73
CA VAL A 198 3.16 -9.93 10.55
C VAL A 198 2.81 -10.75 11.79
N ARG A 199 3.10 -10.23 12.99
CA ARG A 199 2.85 -10.95 14.26
C ARG A 199 1.50 -10.66 14.90
N ILE A 200 0.66 -9.85 14.25
CA ILE A 200 -0.65 -9.48 14.76
C ILE A 200 -1.64 -10.60 14.42
N LYS A 201 -2.20 -11.24 15.46
CA LYS A 201 -3.30 -12.18 15.31
C LYS A 201 -4.61 -11.41 15.17
N LEU A 202 -5.42 -11.77 14.18
CA LEU A 202 -6.70 -11.11 13.91
C LEU A 202 -7.66 -11.11 15.11
N GLU A 203 -7.62 -12.14 15.96
CA GLU A 203 -8.41 -12.22 17.20
C GLU A 203 -8.15 -11.06 18.18
N ARG A 204 -6.98 -10.42 18.09
CA ARG A 204 -6.60 -9.26 18.92
C ARG A 204 -6.92 -7.93 18.27
N VAL A 205 -7.41 -7.94 17.02
CA VAL A 205 -7.83 -6.75 16.29
C VAL A 205 -9.31 -6.53 16.58
N TYR A 206 -9.64 -5.33 17.03
CA TYR A 206 -11.04 -4.95 17.23
C TYR A 206 -11.69 -4.64 15.87
N PRO A 207 -12.66 -5.47 15.42
CA PRO A 207 -13.14 -5.41 14.03
C PRO A 207 -14.00 -4.19 13.71
N LEU A 208 -14.50 -3.48 14.73
CA LEU A 208 -15.32 -2.27 14.55
C LEU A 208 -14.52 -0.98 14.68
N TYR A 209 -13.19 -1.05 14.79
CA TYR A 209 -12.35 0.10 15.07
C TYR A 209 -12.58 1.26 14.10
N THR A 210 -12.69 1.00 12.79
CA THR A 210 -12.91 2.05 11.77
C THR A 210 -14.18 2.89 11.98
N PHE A 211 -15.14 2.36 12.74
CA PHE A 211 -16.43 2.99 13.05
C PHE A 211 -16.42 3.77 14.37
N GLN A 212 -15.37 3.67 15.16
CA GLN A 212 -15.25 4.39 16.42
C GLN A 212 -15.18 5.92 16.18
N PRO A 213 -15.76 6.76 17.05
CA PRO A 213 -15.77 8.21 16.85
C PRO A 213 -14.37 8.85 16.75
N ASP A 214 -13.42 8.39 17.57
CA ASP A 214 -12.09 8.99 17.73
C ASP A 214 -11.01 8.29 16.88
N THR A 215 -11.37 7.75 15.72
CA THR A 215 -10.40 7.13 14.82
C THR A 215 -9.48 8.17 14.20
N TRP A 216 -8.20 7.82 14.04
CA TRP A 216 -7.27 8.66 13.31
C TRP A 216 -7.55 8.73 11.81
N ILE A 217 -8.34 7.81 11.26
CA ILE A 217 -8.66 7.80 9.83
C ILE A 217 -10.16 7.60 9.70
N SER A 218 -10.83 8.63 9.19
CA SER A 218 -12.28 8.60 8.97
C SER A 218 -12.58 7.86 7.67
N VAL A 219 -13.60 7.01 7.70
CA VAL A 219 -14.21 6.38 6.51
C VAL A 219 -15.65 6.83 6.30
N ARG A 220 -16.05 7.93 6.93
CA ARG A 220 -17.46 8.39 6.95
C ARG A 220 -17.95 8.83 5.57
N ASP A 221 -17.06 9.41 4.77
CA ASP A 221 -17.38 9.94 3.44
C ASP A 221 -17.23 8.88 2.33
N GLU A 222 -16.84 7.66 2.68
CA GLU A 222 -16.63 6.58 1.71
C GLU A 222 -17.95 5.94 1.26
N THR A 223 -17.98 5.47 0.01
CA THR A 223 -19.05 4.59 -0.47
C THR A 223 -18.96 3.26 0.25
N ARG A 224 -20.12 2.69 0.64
CA ARG A 224 -20.20 1.51 1.52
C ARG A 224 -20.83 0.35 0.76
N LEU A 225 -20.50 -0.88 1.18
CA LEU A 225 -20.94 -2.10 0.49
C LEU A 225 -22.46 -2.21 0.33
N TYR A 226 -23.24 -1.76 1.32
CA TYR A 226 -24.70 -1.89 1.27
C TYR A 226 -25.43 -0.68 1.83
N PHE A 227 -24.98 -0.17 2.97
CA PHE A 227 -25.64 0.96 3.64
C PHE A 227 -25.49 2.27 2.87
N THR A 228 -26.57 3.04 2.88
CA THR A 228 -26.51 4.48 2.57
C THR A 228 -25.76 5.22 3.68
N ALA A 229 -25.31 6.46 3.38
CA ALA A 229 -24.68 7.29 4.39
C ALA A 229 -25.57 7.52 5.62
N GLN A 230 -26.89 7.69 5.41
CA GLN A 230 -27.86 7.88 6.49
C GLN A 230 -28.01 6.60 7.33
N GLU A 231 -28.23 5.44 6.72
CA GLU A 231 -28.38 4.17 7.46
C GLU A 231 -27.13 3.83 8.29
N ALA A 232 -25.94 4.12 7.74
CA ALA A 232 -24.70 3.96 8.48
C ALA A 232 -24.63 4.94 9.67
N GLN A 233 -25.02 6.19 9.48
CA GLN A 233 -25.05 7.19 10.54
C GLN A 233 -26.04 6.82 11.64
N ASP A 234 -27.26 6.42 11.28
CA ASP A 234 -28.31 6.00 12.23
C ASP A 234 -27.83 4.79 13.07
N TRP A 235 -27.13 3.84 12.45
CA TRP A 235 -26.53 2.71 13.15
C TRP A 235 -25.45 3.14 14.14
N LEU A 236 -24.56 4.05 13.75
CA LEU A 236 -23.50 4.56 14.63
C LEU A 236 -24.07 5.39 15.78
N ASP A 237 -25.09 6.20 15.53
CA ASP A 237 -25.78 6.98 16.56
C ASP A 237 -26.50 6.06 17.54
N GLY A 238 -27.11 4.98 17.05
CA GLY A 238 -27.68 3.93 17.90
C GLY A 238 -26.64 3.30 18.84
N LEU A 239 -25.44 2.99 18.34
CA LEU A 239 -24.35 2.46 19.16
C LEU A 239 -23.78 3.48 20.14
N ASN A 240 -23.62 4.73 19.72
CA ASN A 240 -23.04 5.79 20.57
C ASN A 240 -24.00 6.23 21.69
N ASN A 241 -25.31 6.17 21.44
CA ASN A 241 -26.33 6.54 22.42
C ASN A 241 -26.75 5.36 23.33
N ASP A 242 -26.37 4.13 23.01
CA ASP A 242 -26.63 2.97 23.85
C ASP A 242 -25.73 2.98 25.10
N PRO A 243 -26.28 3.16 26.32
CA PRO A 243 -25.49 3.17 27.54
C PRO A 243 -24.82 1.82 27.85
N ALA A 244 -25.29 0.71 27.25
CA ALA A 244 -24.66 -0.60 27.38
C ALA A 244 -23.45 -0.78 26.45
N HIS A 245 -23.36 0.02 25.38
CA HIS A 245 -22.26 -0.03 24.44
C HIS A 245 -21.07 0.81 24.92
N LYS A 246 -19.86 0.21 24.88
CA LYS A 246 -18.61 0.92 25.16
C LYS A 246 -17.57 0.56 24.12
N TRP A 247 -17.06 1.59 23.44
CA TRP A 247 -15.93 1.44 22.55
C TRP A 247 -14.68 1.04 23.34
N PRO A 248 -14.01 -0.07 22.99
CA PRO A 248 -12.78 -0.46 23.65
C PRO A 248 -11.65 0.50 23.30
N GLU A 249 -10.68 0.65 24.20
CA GLU A 249 -9.45 1.37 23.89
C GLU A 249 -8.70 0.68 22.73
N ALA A 250 -8.31 1.47 21.73
CA ALA A 250 -7.64 0.99 20.54
C ALA A 250 -6.19 0.57 20.85
N LYS A 251 -5.98 -0.72 21.09
CA LYS A 251 -4.65 -1.28 21.35
C LYS A 251 -3.76 -1.19 20.12
N PHE A 252 -2.44 -1.22 20.33
CA PHE A 252 -1.42 -1.21 19.27
C PHE A 252 -1.73 -2.19 18.13
N GLN A 253 -2.17 -3.41 18.43
CA GLN A 253 -2.48 -4.42 17.41
C GLN A 253 -3.58 -3.96 16.45
N THR A 254 -4.63 -3.33 17.00
CA THR A 254 -5.74 -2.81 16.21
C THR A 254 -5.27 -1.62 15.37
N LEU A 255 -4.62 -0.64 16.03
CA LEU A 255 -4.11 0.55 15.36
C LEU A 255 -3.15 0.21 14.23
N CYS A 256 -2.14 -0.63 14.50
CA CYS A 256 -1.14 -1.02 13.51
C CYS A 256 -1.77 -1.79 12.34
N TRP A 257 -2.72 -2.70 12.61
CA TRP A 257 -3.37 -3.47 11.54
C TRP A 257 -4.20 -2.56 10.61
N PHE A 258 -5.01 -1.65 11.16
CA PHE A 258 -5.77 -0.70 10.35
C PHE A 258 -4.88 0.34 9.64
N LEU A 259 -3.81 0.83 10.28
CA LEU A 259 -2.82 1.67 9.61
C LEU A 259 -2.19 0.94 8.41
N THR A 260 -1.88 -0.35 8.56
CA THR A 260 -1.36 -1.16 7.45
C THR A 260 -2.39 -1.29 6.32
N LEU A 261 -3.66 -1.56 6.64
CA LEU A 261 -4.74 -1.66 5.64
C LEU A 261 -4.90 -0.36 4.85
N HIS A 262 -5.06 0.77 5.53
CA HIS A 262 -5.19 2.06 4.87
C HIS A 262 -3.91 2.47 4.11
N MET A 263 -2.74 2.01 4.54
CA MET A 263 -1.50 2.22 3.79
C MET A 263 -1.46 1.42 2.50
N HIS A 264 -2.06 0.22 2.42
CA HIS A 264 -2.17 -0.47 1.13
C HIS A 264 -3.01 0.35 0.15
N HIS A 265 -4.14 0.89 0.62
CA HIS A 265 -5.04 1.73 -0.18
C HIS A 265 -4.39 3.02 -0.69
N VAL A 266 -3.58 3.69 0.13
CA VAL A 266 -2.99 4.99 -0.23
C VAL A 266 -1.61 4.87 -0.90
N ALA A 267 -0.87 3.79 -0.63
CA ALA A 267 0.48 3.57 -1.15
C ALA A 267 0.54 2.51 -2.25
N LEU A 268 0.14 1.28 -1.93
CA LEU A 268 0.36 0.12 -2.79
C LEU A 268 -0.54 0.19 -4.02
N ILE A 269 -1.86 0.25 -3.82
CA ILE A 269 -2.84 0.20 -4.91
C ILE A 269 -2.62 1.33 -5.94
N PRO A 270 -2.42 2.60 -5.56
CA PRO A 270 -2.16 3.67 -6.52
C PRO A 270 -0.87 3.47 -7.31
N ALA A 271 0.15 2.84 -6.70
CA ALA A 271 1.40 2.52 -7.38
C ALA A 271 1.19 1.40 -8.43
N LEU A 272 0.36 0.40 -8.13
CA LEU A 272 -0.05 -0.62 -9.11
C LEU A 272 -0.82 -0.01 -10.29
N HIS A 273 -1.79 0.86 -10.01
CA HIS A 273 -2.55 1.58 -11.04
C HIS A 273 -1.66 2.45 -11.93
N THR A 274 -0.73 3.17 -11.32
CA THR A 274 0.23 4.01 -12.05
C THR A 274 1.11 3.16 -12.96
N HIS A 275 1.53 1.98 -12.51
CA HIS A 275 2.26 1.02 -13.34
C HIS A 275 1.42 0.51 -14.51
N GLN A 276 0.17 0.07 -14.28
CA GLN A 276 -0.72 -0.40 -15.35
C GLN A 276 -1.02 0.70 -16.39
N ARG A 277 -1.27 1.94 -15.94
CA ARG A 277 -1.41 3.11 -16.84
C ARG A 277 -0.17 3.33 -17.69
N ARG A 278 1.02 3.19 -17.09
CA ARG A 278 2.30 3.28 -17.80
C ARG A 278 2.48 2.20 -18.85
N LEU A 279 2.06 0.96 -18.55
CA LEU A 279 2.09 -0.14 -19.52
C LEU A 279 1.15 0.09 -20.70
N ARG A 280 -0.05 0.62 -20.47
CA ARG A 280 -0.98 1.02 -21.55
C ARG A 280 -0.37 2.12 -22.41
N ALA A 281 0.05 3.23 -21.81
CA ALA A 281 0.67 4.34 -22.53
C ALA A 281 1.92 3.94 -23.33
N PHE A 282 2.72 2.99 -22.82
CA PHE A 282 3.86 2.44 -23.55
C PHE A 282 3.42 1.67 -24.80
N ARG A 283 2.43 0.77 -24.68
CA ARG A 283 1.88 -0.01 -25.81
C ARG A 283 1.25 0.89 -26.87
N ASP A 284 0.45 1.87 -26.44
CA ASP A 284 -0.24 2.79 -27.35
C ASP A 284 0.76 3.64 -28.13
N LEU A 285 1.76 4.20 -27.45
CA LEU A 285 2.81 4.98 -28.12
C LEU A 285 3.66 4.10 -29.05
N GLN A 286 3.93 2.85 -28.67
CA GLN A 286 4.65 1.91 -29.51
C GLN A 286 3.90 1.63 -30.81
N LYS A 287 2.60 1.33 -30.71
CA LYS A 287 1.72 1.09 -31.86
C LYS A 287 1.68 2.30 -32.80
N VAL A 288 1.53 3.51 -32.26
CA VAL A 288 1.52 4.76 -33.05
C VAL A 288 2.86 4.99 -33.78
N ILE A 289 3.99 4.66 -33.14
CA ILE A 289 5.31 4.74 -33.80
C ILE A 289 5.40 3.72 -34.94
N GLU A 290 4.99 2.47 -34.70
CA GLU A 290 5.01 1.39 -35.69
C GLU A 290 4.14 1.74 -36.91
N GLU A 291 2.91 2.21 -36.69
CA GLU A 291 2.01 2.65 -37.76
C GLU A 291 2.59 3.81 -38.59
N LEU A 292 3.17 4.82 -37.93
CA LEU A 292 3.76 5.96 -38.63
C LEU A 292 5.02 5.58 -39.42
N VAL A 293 5.82 4.63 -38.93
CA VAL A 293 6.98 4.07 -39.65
C VAL A 293 6.53 3.25 -40.85
N VAL A 294 5.52 2.38 -40.71
CA VAL A 294 4.98 1.59 -41.82
C VAL A 294 4.40 2.49 -42.92
N ALA A 295 3.75 3.60 -42.54
CA ALA A 295 3.22 4.58 -43.48
C ALA A 295 4.28 5.47 -44.13
N GLU A 296 5.57 5.34 -43.80
CA GLU A 296 6.66 6.18 -44.32
C GLU A 296 6.64 6.38 -45.85
N PRO A 297 6.45 5.34 -46.68
CA PRO A 297 6.39 5.52 -48.14
C PRO A 297 5.30 6.50 -48.61
N GLN A 298 4.20 6.63 -47.86
CA GLN A 298 3.04 7.44 -48.22
C GLN A 298 3.24 8.92 -47.89
N TRP A 299 3.95 9.23 -46.79
CA TRP A 299 4.11 10.61 -46.33
C TRP A 299 5.50 11.21 -46.58
N ARG A 300 6.54 10.40 -46.87
CA ARG A 300 7.93 10.89 -46.99
C ARG A 300 8.17 11.97 -48.04
N ASN A 301 7.35 12.00 -49.10
CA ASN A 301 7.47 12.95 -50.22
C ASN A 301 6.36 14.03 -50.19
N THR A 302 5.62 14.15 -49.08
CA THR A 302 4.52 15.11 -48.93
C THR A 302 4.98 16.35 -48.15
N TYR A 303 4.18 17.43 -48.17
CA TYR A 303 4.41 18.63 -47.36
C TYR A 303 4.52 18.32 -45.85
N SER A 304 3.86 17.26 -45.38
CA SER A 304 3.87 16.81 -43.98
C SER A 304 5.14 16.06 -43.57
N ALA A 305 6.08 15.78 -44.48
CA ALA A 305 7.24 14.92 -44.22
C ALA A 305 8.10 15.41 -43.04
N ASN A 306 8.37 16.73 -42.97
CA ASN A 306 9.19 17.29 -41.89
C ASN A 306 8.49 17.19 -40.53
N ARG A 307 7.17 17.42 -40.48
CA ARG A 307 6.36 17.25 -39.27
C ARG A 307 6.39 15.81 -38.79
N ASN A 308 6.19 14.84 -39.68
CA ASN A 308 6.17 13.42 -39.33
C ASN A 308 7.55 12.93 -38.86
N LYS A 309 8.64 13.38 -39.50
CA LYS A 309 10.02 13.10 -39.02
C LYS A 309 10.27 13.65 -37.62
N GLU A 310 9.82 14.87 -37.32
CA GLU A 310 9.97 15.46 -36.00
C GLU A 310 9.10 14.76 -34.94
N LEU A 311 7.87 14.38 -35.28
CA LEU A 311 7.00 13.57 -34.41
C LEU A 311 7.65 12.22 -34.09
N LEU A 312 8.16 11.51 -35.11
CA LEU A 312 8.89 10.26 -34.92
C LEU A 312 10.10 10.44 -34.00
N ARG A 313 10.87 11.52 -34.18
CA ARG A 313 12.01 11.84 -33.32
C ARG A 313 11.59 12.03 -31.86
N ARG A 314 10.52 12.80 -31.62
CA ARG A 314 9.97 13.05 -30.28
C ARG A 314 9.42 11.79 -29.64
N TRP A 315 8.59 11.04 -30.35
CA TRP A 315 7.99 9.80 -29.85
C TRP A 315 9.03 8.72 -29.60
N ARG A 316 10.07 8.58 -30.44
CA ARG A 316 11.21 7.69 -30.18
C ARG A 316 11.99 8.07 -28.92
N LYS A 317 12.10 9.37 -28.59
CA LYS A 317 12.69 9.81 -27.32
C LYS A 317 11.77 9.51 -26.13
N GLN A 318 10.48 9.75 -26.29
CA GLN A 318 9.47 9.53 -25.25
C GLN A 318 9.30 8.05 -24.91
N ILE A 319 9.21 7.17 -25.91
CA ILE A 319 9.07 5.72 -25.69
C ILE A 319 10.29 5.15 -24.96
N LYS A 320 11.51 5.61 -25.28
CA LYS A 320 12.72 5.23 -24.54
C LYS A 320 12.64 5.66 -23.08
N ARG A 321 12.13 6.87 -22.79
CA ARG A 321 11.92 7.34 -21.41
C ARG A 321 10.85 6.52 -20.68
N LEU A 322 9.72 6.24 -21.33
CA LEU A 322 8.65 5.41 -20.77
C LEU A 322 9.12 3.98 -20.52
N HIS A 323 9.92 3.40 -21.42
CA HIS A 323 10.49 2.07 -21.24
C HIS A 323 11.36 2.00 -19.99
N ARG A 324 12.27 2.97 -19.80
CA ARG A 324 13.10 3.04 -18.59
C ARG A 324 12.27 3.20 -17.32
N SER A 325 11.28 4.11 -17.34
CA SER A 325 10.38 4.32 -16.21
C SER A 325 9.53 3.07 -15.89
N LYS A 326 9.08 2.33 -16.91
CA LYS A 326 8.42 1.03 -16.76
C LYS A 326 9.33 0.06 -16.00
N GLN A 327 10.56 -0.15 -16.48
CA GLN A 327 11.47 -1.13 -15.89
C GLN A 327 11.91 -0.75 -14.46
N CYS A 328 12.10 0.54 -14.18
CA CYS A 328 12.29 1.05 -12.82
C CYS A 328 11.13 0.68 -11.88
N ALA A 329 9.89 0.88 -12.33
CA ALA A 329 8.73 0.52 -11.52
C ALA A 329 8.57 -0.98 -11.35
N GLU A 330 8.86 -1.79 -12.37
CA GLU A 330 8.87 -3.25 -12.24
C GLU A 330 9.88 -3.69 -11.17
N ALA A 331 11.09 -3.12 -11.18
CA ALA A 331 12.10 -3.37 -10.15
C ALA A 331 11.61 -2.97 -8.74
N ALA A 332 10.90 -1.85 -8.61
CA ALA A 332 10.42 -1.35 -7.32
C ALA A 332 9.19 -2.11 -6.77
N LEU A 333 8.25 -2.45 -7.65
CA LEU A 333 6.94 -3.02 -7.30
C LEU A 333 6.99 -4.54 -7.24
N LEU A 334 7.62 -5.20 -8.21
CA LEU A 334 7.61 -6.66 -8.33
C LEU A 334 8.65 -7.33 -7.41
N ASP A 335 9.06 -6.64 -6.36
CA ASP A 335 9.84 -7.22 -5.27
C ASP A 335 9.03 -8.32 -4.58
N LEU A 336 9.58 -9.53 -4.55
CA LEU A 336 8.85 -10.72 -4.10
C LEU A 336 8.50 -10.64 -2.60
N ASP A 337 9.35 -10.01 -1.79
CA ASP A 337 9.14 -9.87 -0.35
C ASP A 337 8.00 -8.88 -0.04
N LEU A 338 7.95 -7.74 -0.74
CA LEU A 338 6.84 -6.79 -0.68
C LEU A 338 5.50 -7.44 -1.09
N MET A 339 5.49 -8.13 -2.24
CA MET A 339 4.28 -8.76 -2.76
C MET A 339 3.81 -9.92 -1.88
N ARG A 340 4.73 -10.73 -1.37
CA ARG A 340 4.41 -11.82 -0.42
C ARG A 340 3.72 -11.27 0.82
N ARG A 341 4.28 -10.21 1.42
CA ARG A 341 3.67 -9.57 2.59
C ARG A 341 2.30 -8.97 2.29
N GLY A 342 2.10 -8.44 1.08
CA GLY A 342 0.79 -7.98 0.60
C GLY A 342 -0.24 -9.11 0.56
N VAL A 343 0.08 -10.25 -0.08
CA VAL A 343 -0.79 -11.44 -0.12
C VAL A 343 -1.15 -11.91 1.29
N GLN A 344 -0.16 -12.05 2.16
CA GLN A 344 -0.36 -12.49 3.54
C GLN A 344 -1.20 -11.51 4.36
N PHE A 345 -0.98 -10.20 4.20
CA PHE A 345 -1.78 -9.19 4.88
C PHE A 345 -3.24 -9.23 4.42
N TYR A 346 -3.48 -9.28 3.10
CA TYR A 346 -4.84 -9.39 2.57
C TYR A 346 -5.55 -10.68 2.97
N SER A 347 -4.85 -11.79 3.23
CA SER A 347 -5.46 -12.97 3.85
C SER A 347 -6.14 -12.64 5.18
N SER A 348 -5.51 -11.83 6.02
CA SER A 348 -6.11 -11.40 7.30
C SER A 348 -7.32 -10.47 7.11
N VAL A 349 -7.31 -9.63 6.08
CA VAL A 349 -8.44 -8.75 5.71
C VAL A 349 -9.61 -9.59 5.21
N CYS A 350 -9.35 -10.53 4.30
CA CYS A 350 -10.32 -11.52 3.82
C CYS A 350 -10.95 -12.31 4.97
N ALA A 351 -10.15 -12.75 5.97
CA ALA A 351 -10.67 -13.45 7.14
C ALA A 351 -11.65 -12.59 7.97
N MET A 352 -11.35 -11.30 8.15
CA MET A 352 -12.25 -10.34 8.80
C MET A 352 -13.56 -10.18 8.01
N LEU A 353 -13.45 -9.97 6.69
CA LEU A 353 -14.58 -9.76 5.81
C LEU A 353 -15.47 -11.01 5.71
N VAL A 354 -14.89 -12.22 5.67
CA VAL A 354 -15.65 -13.49 5.71
C VAL A 354 -16.46 -13.60 7.00
N LYS A 355 -15.86 -13.26 8.15
CA LYS A 355 -16.57 -13.30 9.44
C LYS A 355 -17.76 -12.32 9.45
N GLN A 356 -17.55 -11.11 8.94
CA GLN A 356 -18.59 -10.08 8.85
C GLN A 356 -19.70 -10.46 7.85
N LEU A 357 -19.33 -10.97 6.67
CA LEU A 357 -20.25 -11.43 5.64
C LEU A 357 -21.12 -12.60 6.13
N LYS A 358 -20.53 -13.59 6.81
CA LYS A 358 -21.28 -14.71 7.39
C LYS A 358 -22.34 -14.23 8.39
N ALA A 359 -21.99 -13.28 9.25
CA ALA A 359 -22.95 -12.67 10.17
C ALA A 359 -24.07 -11.90 9.44
N ALA A 360 -23.77 -11.27 8.30
CA ALA A 360 -24.77 -10.58 7.49
C ALA A 360 -25.71 -11.53 6.74
N ALA A 361 -25.19 -12.67 6.27
CA ALA A 361 -25.92 -13.67 5.50
C ALA A 361 -26.83 -14.57 6.37
N GLU A 362 -26.44 -14.83 7.62
CA GLU A 362 -27.22 -15.66 8.53
C GLU A 362 -28.43 -14.89 9.11
N PRO A 363 -29.67 -15.39 8.97
CA PRO A 363 -30.86 -14.69 9.46
C PRO A 363 -30.84 -14.40 10.97
N THR A 364 -30.23 -15.28 11.76
CA THR A 364 -30.14 -15.18 13.23
C THR A 364 -29.18 -14.09 13.70
N THR A 365 -28.14 -13.78 12.92
CA THR A 365 -27.09 -12.81 13.30
C THR A 365 -27.10 -11.55 12.44
N SER A 366 -28.04 -11.43 11.50
CA SER A 366 -28.16 -10.33 10.53
C SER A 366 -28.33 -8.94 11.14
N GLN A 367 -28.82 -8.84 12.38
CA GLN A 367 -28.95 -7.59 13.15
C GLN A 367 -27.78 -7.32 14.11
N SER A 368 -26.77 -8.20 14.15
CA SER A 368 -25.61 -8.00 15.01
C SER A 368 -24.76 -6.81 14.52
N SER A 369 -24.01 -6.18 15.43
CA SER A 369 -23.05 -5.13 15.05
C SER A 369 -22.01 -5.64 14.05
N THR A 370 -21.71 -6.94 14.02
CA THR A 370 -20.78 -7.55 13.06
C THR A 370 -21.39 -7.61 11.65
N ALA A 371 -22.69 -7.89 11.54
CA ALA A 371 -23.42 -7.84 10.26
C ALA A 371 -23.55 -6.39 9.75
N HIS A 372 -23.88 -5.44 10.63
CA HIS A 372 -23.94 -4.03 10.28
C HIS A 372 -22.58 -3.48 9.85
N ALA A 373 -21.50 -3.92 10.50
CA ALA A 373 -20.14 -3.60 10.08
C ALA A 373 -19.86 -4.04 8.65
N PHE A 374 -20.30 -5.23 8.22
CA PHE A 374 -20.17 -5.65 6.82
C PHE A 374 -20.83 -4.63 5.89
N ARG A 375 -22.09 -4.28 6.15
CA ARG A 375 -22.89 -3.37 5.32
C ARG A 375 -22.35 -1.95 5.27
N ALA A 376 -21.73 -1.49 6.36
CA ALA A 376 -21.15 -0.17 6.51
C ALA A 376 -19.68 -0.08 6.08
N THR A 377 -19.01 -1.21 5.80
CA THR A 377 -17.61 -1.25 5.35
C THR A 377 -17.45 -0.49 4.02
N PRO A 378 -16.38 0.30 3.84
CA PRO A 378 -16.10 0.97 2.57
C PRO A 378 -15.93 -0.02 1.41
N GLU A 379 -16.41 0.34 0.21
CA GLU A 379 -16.27 -0.51 -0.99
C GLU A 379 -14.80 -0.80 -1.32
N TRP A 380 -13.91 0.18 -1.10
CA TRP A 380 -12.49 0.02 -1.40
C TRP A 380 -11.80 -1.08 -0.60
N TYR A 381 -12.30 -1.45 0.59
CA TYR A 381 -11.76 -2.59 1.36
C TYR A 381 -11.82 -3.89 0.54
N VAL A 382 -12.82 -4.01 -0.34
CA VAL A 382 -13.03 -5.16 -1.22
C VAL A 382 -12.37 -4.94 -2.57
N GLU A 383 -12.48 -3.72 -3.11
CA GLU A 383 -11.90 -3.36 -4.41
C GLU A 383 -10.38 -3.54 -4.41
N ASP A 384 -9.69 -3.03 -3.39
CA ASP A 384 -8.23 -3.12 -3.25
C ASP A 384 -7.74 -4.57 -3.24
N ILE A 385 -8.50 -5.48 -2.62
CA ILE A 385 -8.18 -6.92 -2.61
C ILE A 385 -8.25 -7.48 -4.03
N ALA A 386 -9.32 -7.15 -4.77
CA ALA A 386 -9.51 -7.64 -6.13
C ALA A 386 -8.43 -7.06 -7.06
N GLU A 387 -8.16 -5.76 -6.99
CA GLU A 387 -7.12 -5.09 -7.79
C GLU A 387 -5.73 -5.64 -7.51
N PHE A 388 -5.40 -5.82 -6.23
CA PHE A 388 -4.14 -6.44 -5.84
C PHE A 388 -4.03 -7.86 -6.37
N MET A 389 -5.08 -8.68 -6.28
CA MET A 389 -5.06 -10.06 -6.75
C MET A 389 -4.95 -10.15 -8.28
N LEU A 390 -5.68 -9.33 -9.03
CA LEU A 390 -5.56 -9.23 -10.50
C LEU A 390 -4.12 -8.90 -10.90
N PHE A 391 -3.52 -7.91 -10.24
CA PHE A 391 -2.12 -7.56 -10.46
C PHE A 391 -1.17 -8.69 -10.06
N ALA A 392 -1.32 -9.27 -8.87
CA ALA A 392 -0.40 -10.26 -8.33
C ALA A 392 -0.40 -11.56 -9.15
N VAL A 393 -1.57 -12.02 -9.59
CA VAL A 393 -1.70 -13.21 -10.45
C VAL A 393 -1.02 -12.97 -11.81
N GLN A 394 -1.15 -11.76 -12.36
CA GLN A 394 -0.56 -11.42 -13.65
C GLN A 394 0.98 -11.26 -13.60
N TYR A 395 1.50 -10.57 -12.58
CA TYR A 395 2.91 -10.13 -12.57
C TYR A 395 3.82 -10.91 -11.62
N VAL A 396 3.28 -11.48 -10.53
CA VAL A 396 4.04 -12.30 -9.55
C VAL A 396 3.33 -13.62 -9.24
N PRO A 397 2.96 -14.42 -10.27
CA PRO A 397 2.15 -15.62 -10.12
C PRO A 397 2.76 -16.65 -9.15
N HIS A 398 4.09 -16.77 -9.11
CA HIS A 398 4.80 -17.66 -8.19
C HIS A 398 4.61 -17.28 -6.72
N THR A 399 4.55 -15.98 -6.42
CA THR A 399 4.30 -15.50 -5.06
C THR A 399 2.88 -15.87 -4.65
N VAL A 400 1.89 -15.68 -5.52
CA VAL A 400 0.51 -16.09 -5.26
C VAL A 400 0.43 -17.60 -5.07
N ALA A 401 1.03 -18.39 -5.96
CA ALA A 401 1.01 -19.84 -5.89
C ALA A 401 1.58 -20.39 -4.58
N ASN A 402 2.64 -19.78 -4.04
CA ASN A 402 3.31 -20.27 -2.83
C ASN A 402 2.71 -19.76 -1.53
N TYR A 403 2.07 -18.58 -1.55
CA TYR A 403 1.67 -17.86 -0.32
C TYR A 403 0.18 -17.54 -0.22
N ILE A 404 -0.65 -17.92 -1.20
CA ILE A 404 -2.10 -17.76 -1.07
C ILE A 404 -2.66 -18.68 0.02
N GLU A 405 -3.39 -18.08 0.94
CA GLU A 405 -4.02 -18.75 2.07
C GLU A 405 -5.53 -18.89 1.87
N ASP A 406 -6.12 -19.86 2.57
CA ASP A 406 -7.52 -20.24 2.43
C ASP A 406 -8.54 -19.11 2.71
N PRO A 407 -8.28 -18.11 3.59
CA PRO A 407 -9.18 -16.98 3.76
C PRO A 407 -9.42 -16.18 2.48
N ILE A 408 -8.42 -16.04 1.60
CA ILE A 408 -8.57 -15.32 0.32
C ILE A 408 -9.52 -16.10 -0.59
N VAL A 409 -9.31 -17.41 -0.71
CA VAL A 409 -10.18 -18.31 -1.51
C VAL A 409 -11.61 -18.28 -0.98
N THR A 410 -11.76 -18.43 0.34
CA THR A 410 -13.05 -18.42 1.03
C THR A 410 -13.77 -17.09 0.82
N TRP A 411 -13.05 -15.97 0.93
CA TRP A 411 -13.60 -14.63 0.71
C TRP A 411 -14.13 -14.44 -0.70
N LEU A 412 -13.31 -14.71 -1.71
CA LEU A 412 -13.68 -14.51 -3.12
C LEU A 412 -14.92 -15.35 -3.48
N LEU A 413 -14.96 -16.62 -3.05
CA LEU A 413 -16.12 -17.49 -3.25
C LEU A 413 -17.35 -17.02 -2.45
N SER A 414 -17.17 -16.62 -1.20
CA SER A 414 -18.28 -16.17 -0.36
C SER A 414 -18.91 -14.89 -0.86
N ALA A 415 -18.10 -13.94 -1.35
CA ALA A 415 -18.56 -12.68 -1.91
C ALA A 415 -19.37 -12.90 -3.20
N ILE A 416 -18.92 -13.80 -4.09
CA ILE A 416 -19.68 -14.15 -5.31
C ILE A 416 -21.01 -14.83 -4.95
N CYS A 417 -20.98 -15.82 -4.06
CA CYS A 417 -22.18 -16.56 -3.67
C CYS A 417 -23.21 -15.71 -2.90
N ASN A 418 -22.78 -14.61 -2.28
CA ASN A 418 -23.63 -13.68 -1.55
C ASN A 418 -23.65 -12.29 -2.19
N SER A 419 -23.60 -12.21 -3.52
CA SER A 419 -23.56 -10.96 -4.28
C SER A 419 -24.68 -9.98 -3.91
N HIS A 420 -25.86 -10.48 -3.50
CA HIS A 420 -26.99 -9.67 -3.04
C HIS A 420 -26.71 -8.79 -1.80
N LEU A 421 -25.64 -9.07 -1.05
CA LEU A 421 -25.19 -8.27 0.10
C LEU A 421 -24.20 -7.16 -0.30
N ILE A 422 -23.82 -7.09 -1.58
CA ILE A 422 -22.97 -6.05 -2.15
C ILE A 422 -23.82 -5.30 -3.17
N LYS A 423 -24.15 -4.05 -2.86
CA LYS A 423 -25.08 -3.24 -3.66
C LYS A 423 -24.49 -2.85 -5.01
N ASN A 424 -23.18 -2.63 -5.07
CA ASN A 424 -22.48 -2.26 -6.30
C ASN A 424 -22.17 -3.52 -7.16
N PRO A 425 -22.84 -3.71 -8.32
CA PRO A 425 -22.62 -4.88 -9.17
C PRO A 425 -21.23 -4.90 -9.82
N TYR A 426 -20.61 -3.74 -10.04
CA TYR A 426 -19.27 -3.64 -10.65
C TYR A 426 -18.18 -4.19 -9.72
N LEU A 427 -18.37 -4.02 -8.42
CA LEU A 427 -17.48 -4.60 -7.42
C LEU A 427 -17.54 -6.13 -7.46
N VAL A 428 -18.75 -6.70 -7.58
CA VAL A 428 -18.94 -8.15 -7.76
C VAL A 428 -18.31 -8.63 -9.07
N ALA A 429 -18.47 -7.88 -10.17
CA ALA A 429 -17.84 -8.18 -11.46
C ALA A 429 -16.33 -8.27 -11.37
N LYS A 430 -15.68 -7.32 -10.68
CA LYS A 430 -14.23 -7.33 -10.47
C LYS A 430 -13.78 -8.55 -9.64
N ILE A 431 -14.58 -8.99 -8.66
CA ILE A 431 -14.28 -10.23 -7.90
C ILE A 431 -14.40 -11.47 -8.80
N VAL A 432 -15.40 -11.52 -9.69
CA VAL A 432 -15.54 -12.60 -10.69
C VAL A 432 -14.37 -12.57 -11.69
N GLU A 433 -13.91 -11.39 -12.09
CA GLU A 433 -12.73 -11.22 -12.94
C GLU A 433 -11.47 -11.85 -12.31
N VAL A 434 -11.27 -11.70 -10.99
CA VAL A 434 -10.16 -12.36 -10.28
C VAL A 434 -10.21 -13.88 -10.50
N LEU A 435 -11.39 -14.50 -10.32
CA LEU A 435 -11.56 -15.94 -10.53
C LEU A 435 -11.31 -16.33 -11.99
N PHE A 436 -11.78 -15.53 -12.94
CA PHE A 436 -11.54 -15.72 -14.37
C PHE A 436 -10.05 -15.66 -14.72
N VAL A 437 -9.32 -14.65 -14.23
CA VAL A 437 -7.88 -14.49 -14.48
C VAL A 437 -7.08 -15.63 -13.84
N ILE A 438 -7.46 -16.12 -12.65
CA ILE A 438 -6.85 -17.31 -12.03
C ILE A 438 -7.04 -18.54 -12.93
N ASN A 439 -8.24 -18.74 -13.49
CA ASN A 439 -8.54 -19.84 -14.41
C ASN A 439 -7.75 -19.73 -15.72
N LEU A 440 -7.66 -18.53 -16.33
CA LEU A 440 -6.84 -18.32 -17.52
C LEU A 440 -5.34 -18.53 -17.28
N SER A 441 -4.89 -18.34 -16.04
CA SER A 441 -3.47 -18.46 -15.64
C SER A 441 -3.04 -19.90 -15.35
N LEU A 442 -3.88 -20.90 -15.65
CA LEU A 442 -3.51 -22.32 -15.54
C LEU A 442 -2.19 -22.70 -16.24
N PRO A 443 -1.87 -22.18 -17.45
CA PRO A 443 -0.57 -22.44 -18.09
C PRO A 443 0.63 -21.85 -17.35
N MET A 444 0.42 -20.89 -16.44
CA MET A 444 1.46 -20.08 -15.76
C MET A 444 1.95 -20.66 -14.41
N LYS A 445 1.76 -21.97 -14.16
CA LYS A 445 2.19 -22.67 -12.92
C LYS A 445 1.41 -22.30 -11.65
N ILE A 446 0.17 -21.80 -11.77
CA ILE A 446 -0.75 -21.50 -10.64
C ILE A 446 -1.77 -22.65 -10.41
N LYS A 447 -1.46 -23.86 -10.89
CA LYS A 447 -2.35 -25.03 -10.83
C LYS A 447 -2.85 -25.34 -9.41
N ASN A 448 -1.95 -25.25 -8.44
CA ASN A 448 -2.27 -25.52 -7.03
C ASN A 448 -3.31 -24.55 -6.45
N VAL A 449 -3.29 -23.29 -6.88
CA VAL A 449 -4.30 -22.31 -6.44
C VAL A 449 -5.63 -22.63 -7.08
N TYR A 450 -5.66 -22.91 -8.37
CA TYR A 450 -6.88 -23.34 -9.05
C TYR A 450 -7.51 -24.58 -8.38
N GLU A 451 -6.69 -25.59 -8.06
CA GLU A 451 -7.14 -26.79 -7.32
C GLU A 451 -7.79 -26.41 -5.98
N LYS A 452 -7.17 -25.50 -5.19
CA LYS A 452 -7.79 -24.99 -3.94
C LYS A 452 -9.17 -24.38 -4.17
N PHE A 453 -9.38 -23.63 -5.26
CA PHE A 453 -10.69 -23.07 -5.59
C PHE A 453 -11.70 -24.16 -5.96
N MET A 454 -11.31 -25.16 -6.74
CA MET A 454 -12.19 -26.25 -7.17
C MET A 454 -12.55 -27.22 -6.05
N ASP A 455 -11.62 -27.45 -5.12
CA ASP A 455 -11.81 -28.34 -3.97
C ASP A 455 -12.67 -27.69 -2.86
N HIS A 456 -12.84 -26.37 -2.89
CA HIS A 456 -13.62 -25.66 -1.90
C HIS A 456 -15.12 -25.99 -2.01
N THR A 457 -15.77 -26.28 -0.89
CA THR A 457 -17.18 -26.73 -0.83
C THR A 457 -18.15 -25.80 -1.55
N MET A 458 -17.97 -24.47 -1.39
CA MET A 458 -18.81 -23.48 -2.07
C MET A 458 -18.69 -23.50 -3.60
N SER A 459 -17.53 -23.90 -4.12
CA SER A 459 -17.30 -24.04 -5.56
C SER A 459 -18.14 -25.16 -6.17
N GLN A 460 -18.29 -26.26 -5.42
CA GLN A 460 -19.04 -27.44 -5.85
C GLN A 460 -20.55 -27.30 -5.66
N THR A 461 -20.99 -26.50 -4.68
CA THR A 461 -22.40 -26.45 -4.24
C THR A 461 -23.15 -25.20 -4.68
N ALA A 462 -22.52 -24.02 -4.59
CA ALA A 462 -23.21 -22.74 -4.73
C ALA A 462 -22.71 -21.88 -5.91
N LEU A 463 -21.43 -22.01 -6.27
CA LEU A 463 -20.78 -21.16 -7.26
C LEU A 463 -21.44 -21.22 -8.66
N PRO A 464 -21.81 -22.38 -9.22
CA PRO A 464 -22.43 -22.41 -10.56
C PRO A 464 -23.75 -21.64 -10.60
N SER A 465 -24.60 -21.82 -9.58
CA SER A 465 -25.86 -21.10 -9.44
C SER A 465 -25.65 -19.60 -9.24
N ALA A 466 -24.65 -19.22 -8.44
CA ALA A 466 -24.31 -17.81 -8.20
C ALA A 466 -23.80 -17.12 -9.47
N LEU A 467 -22.97 -17.79 -10.28
CA LEU A 467 -22.48 -17.26 -11.55
C LEU A 467 -23.60 -17.12 -12.58
N MET A 468 -24.53 -18.06 -12.66
CA MET A 468 -25.71 -17.93 -13.53
C MET A 468 -26.61 -16.77 -13.10
N LYS A 469 -26.84 -16.62 -11.80
CA LYS A 469 -27.60 -15.47 -11.28
C LYS A 469 -26.88 -14.15 -11.59
N PHE A 470 -25.57 -14.08 -11.38
CA PHE A 470 -24.78 -12.90 -11.69
C PHE A 470 -24.85 -12.53 -13.17
N TYR A 471 -24.77 -13.52 -14.06
CA TYR A 471 -24.93 -13.31 -15.51
C TYR A 471 -26.30 -12.71 -15.84
N THR A 472 -27.39 -13.26 -15.27
CA THR A 472 -28.74 -12.70 -15.48
C THR A 472 -28.90 -11.30 -14.88
N ASP A 473 -28.34 -11.05 -13.70
CA ASP A 473 -28.44 -9.76 -13.02
C ASP A 473 -27.75 -8.65 -13.85
N ILE A 474 -26.58 -8.93 -14.43
CA ILE A 474 -25.89 -7.98 -15.33
C ILE A 474 -26.73 -7.67 -16.57
N GLU A 475 -27.29 -8.69 -17.23
CA GLU A 475 -28.14 -8.49 -18.42
C GLU A 475 -29.33 -7.56 -18.11
N THR A 476 -29.89 -7.65 -16.89
CA THR A 476 -31.01 -6.78 -16.47
C THR A 476 -30.61 -5.36 -16.08
N THR A 477 -29.36 -5.14 -15.62
CA THR A 477 -28.93 -3.80 -15.16
C THR A 477 -28.80 -2.75 -16.26
N GLY A 478 -28.85 -3.12 -17.54
CA GLY A 478 -29.21 -2.24 -18.67
C GLY A 478 -28.36 -0.97 -18.90
N GLN A 479 -27.31 -0.70 -18.12
CA GLN A 479 -26.44 0.45 -18.33
C GLN A 479 -25.37 0.11 -19.36
N SER A 480 -25.62 0.60 -20.58
CA SER A 480 -24.74 0.56 -21.74
C SER A 480 -23.44 1.36 -21.54
N THR A 481 -22.46 0.81 -20.84
CA THR A 481 -21.06 1.24 -20.97
C THR A 481 -20.22 0.02 -21.28
N GLU A 482 -19.81 -0.10 -22.55
CA GLU A 482 -19.40 -1.31 -23.27
C GLU A 482 -18.11 -2.03 -22.81
N PHE A 483 -17.53 -1.72 -21.65
CA PHE A 483 -16.31 -2.40 -21.20
C PHE A 483 -16.33 -2.56 -19.67
N TYR A 484 -16.65 -3.77 -19.21
CA TYR A 484 -16.54 -4.22 -17.83
C TYR A 484 -15.22 -4.96 -17.60
#